data_AF-A0A1S8B1G8-F1
#
_entry.id   AF-A0A1S8B1G8-F1
#
_cell.length_a   1.000
_cell.length_b   1.000
_cell.length_c   1.000
_cell.angle_alpha   90.00
_cell.angle_beta   90.00
_cell.angle_gamma   90.00
#
_symmetry.space_group_name_H-M   'P 1'
#
loop_
_entity.id
_entity.type
_entity.pdbx_description
1 polymer ?
#
loop_
_entity_poly.entity_id
_entity_poly.type
_entity_poly.pdbx_seq_one_letter_code
_entity_poly.pdbx_strand_id
1 'polypeptide(L)'
;MKSPEISRLAAVIADLRDRGYRYPDPIDVEAPVVMTGGDHPANGPDAPLSVDRVREVTPLSIVSGLADAAHAGRAPVLVVDEWGVEDAQAILGSPFLLRARTDGRRQFYSIPDRIALTDGRYACVRTDTNPQWREESATAFETGREDPPIEEGRDRTGTDKPRLLLEADGTVQAALAADALTCPGPEPDAFPYRYGRGADKRIHVFDRHREVGRYAGIAAMKGNAYRPVSLPLLPEHHVKTGGKLARSVTLAVVTADGVEYERP
;
A
#
# COMPACT_ATOMS: atom_id res chain seq x y z
N MET A 1 -18.17 -7.57 27.54
CA MET A 1 -16.72 -7.78 27.45
C MET A 1 -16.21 -6.85 26.34
N LYS A 2 -15.52 -5.75 26.67
CA LYS A 2 -15.00 -4.84 25.63
C LYS A 2 -13.85 -5.56 24.90
N SER A 3 -13.82 -5.49 23.56
CA SER A 3 -12.74 -6.09 22.78
C SER A 3 -11.39 -5.48 23.21
N PRO A 4 -10.31 -6.26 23.36
CA PRO A 4 -8.99 -5.76 23.74
C PRO A 4 -8.49 -4.63 22.82
N GLU A 5 -8.92 -4.63 21.56
CA GLU A 5 -8.61 -3.57 20.60
C GLU A 5 -9.28 -2.23 20.91
N ILE A 6 -10.52 -2.24 21.40
CA ILE A 6 -11.23 -1.03 21.88
C ILE A 6 -10.54 -0.50 23.14
N SER A 7 -9.93 -1.39 23.92
CA SER A 7 -9.15 -1.00 25.10
C SER A 7 -7.87 -0.24 24.73
N ARG A 8 -7.22 -0.58 23.61
CA ARG A 8 -5.97 0.09 23.18
C ARG A 8 -6.22 1.50 22.68
N LEU A 9 -7.18 1.67 21.76
CA LEU A 9 -7.55 3.00 21.26
C LEU A 9 -7.96 3.92 22.43
N ALA A 10 -8.74 3.40 23.38
CA ALA A 10 -9.13 4.17 24.56
C ALA A 10 -7.93 4.58 25.43
N ALA A 11 -6.91 3.72 25.59
CA ALA A 11 -5.70 4.05 26.32
C ALA A 11 -4.89 5.17 25.65
N VAL A 12 -4.71 5.10 24.32
CA VAL A 12 -4.05 6.16 23.54
C VAL A 12 -4.81 7.49 23.65
N ILE A 13 -6.13 7.46 23.55
CA ILE A 13 -6.97 8.67 23.68
C ILE A 13 -6.83 9.29 25.07
N ALA A 14 -6.82 8.46 26.13
CA ALA A 14 -6.64 8.94 27.49
C ALA A 14 -5.26 9.59 27.69
N ASP A 15 -4.19 8.93 27.21
CA ASP A 15 -2.83 9.46 27.30
C ASP A 15 -2.68 10.79 26.53
N LEU A 16 -3.20 10.89 25.30
CA LEU A 16 -3.19 12.14 24.54
C LEU A 16 -3.97 13.26 25.24
N ARG A 17 -5.09 12.93 25.88
CA ARG A 17 -5.85 13.92 26.66
C ARG A 17 -5.03 14.46 27.84
N ASP A 18 -4.30 13.60 28.54
CA ASP A 18 -3.43 14.02 29.65
C ASP A 18 -2.27 14.91 29.16
N ARG A 19 -1.87 14.75 27.89
CA ARG A 19 -0.93 15.64 27.18
C ARG A 19 -1.56 16.93 26.63
N GLY A 20 -2.80 17.22 27.02
CA GLY A 20 -3.49 18.46 26.67
C GLY A 20 -4.27 18.44 25.34
N TYR A 21 -4.38 17.30 24.67
CA TYR A 21 -5.22 17.17 23.49
C TYR A 21 -6.71 17.18 23.83
N ARG A 22 -7.52 17.64 22.88
CA ARG A 22 -8.99 17.65 22.94
C ARG A 22 -9.57 16.95 21.71
N TYR A 23 -10.67 16.25 21.90
CA TYR A 23 -11.44 15.60 20.84
C TYR A 23 -12.94 15.90 20.98
N PRO A 24 -13.71 15.84 19.88
CA PRO A 24 -15.16 15.99 19.94
C PRO A 24 -15.84 14.80 20.63
N ASP A 25 -16.86 15.10 21.45
CA ASP A 25 -17.73 14.12 22.11
C ASP A 25 -19.13 14.16 21.45
N PRO A 26 -19.74 13.02 21.07
CA PRO A 26 -19.30 11.63 21.24
C PRO A 26 -18.19 11.18 20.30
N ILE A 27 -17.39 10.20 20.75
CA ILE A 27 -16.43 9.47 19.91
C ILE A 27 -17.15 8.39 19.09
N ASP A 28 -16.91 8.38 17.78
CA ASP A 28 -17.15 7.20 16.96
C ASP A 28 -15.93 6.27 17.01
N VAL A 29 -16.08 5.11 17.66
CA VAL A 29 -14.99 4.14 17.84
C VAL A 29 -14.68 3.34 16.56
N GLU A 30 -15.50 3.47 15.53
CA GLU A 30 -15.28 2.84 14.23
C GLU A 30 -14.58 3.77 13.23
N ALA A 31 -14.37 5.04 13.58
CA ALA A 31 -13.70 6.04 12.77
C ALA A 31 -12.42 6.59 13.47
N PRO A 32 -11.49 7.20 12.70
CA PRO A 32 -10.34 7.88 13.30
C PRO A 32 -10.78 9.02 14.22
N VAL A 33 -10.15 9.10 15.40
CA VAL A 33 -10.43 10.15 16.38
C VAL A 33 -9.53 11.36 16.12
N VAL A 34 -10.16 12.52 15.93
CA VAL A 34 -9.44 13.78 15.68
C VAL A 34 -9.07 14.44 17.00
N MET A 35 -7.77 14.63 17.20
CA MET A 35 -7.21 15.29 18.38
C MET A 35 -6.65 16.67 18.01
N THR A 36 -6.94 17.68 18.82
CA THR A 36 -6.53 19.08 18.59
C THR A 36 -5.89 19.68 19.84
N GLY A 37 -4.97 20.65 19.66
CA GLY A 37 -4.18 21.22 20.74
C GLY A 37 -3.08 20.26 21.22
N GLY A 38 -2.65 20.40 22.47
CA GLY A 38 -1.66 19.51 23.10
C GLY A 38 -0.24 19.61 22.54
N ASP A 39 0.69 18.93 23.21
CA ASP A 39 2.09 18.81 22.77
C ASP A 39 2.30 17.45 22.09
N HIS A 40 2.79 17.45 20.84
CA HIS A 40 2.96 16.22 20.07
C HIS A 40 3.86 15.20 20.76
N PRO A 41 3.39 13.95 21.01
CA PRO A 41 4.10 12.99 21.87
C PRO A 41 5.46 12.55 21.34
N ALA A 42 5.65 12.58 20.02
CA ALA A 42 6.91 12.23 19.34
C ALA A 42 7.54 13.40 18.53
N ASN A 43 7.38 14.65 18.98
CA ASN A 43 7.94 15.84 18.30
C ASN A 43 7.55 15.93 16.81
N GLY A 44 6.28 15.64 16.50
CA GLY A 44 5.70 15.75 15.16
C GLY A 44 5.29 17.19 14.83
N PRO A 45 4.65 17.40 13.66
CA PRO A 45 4.23 18.73 13.24
C PRO A 45 3.14 19.30 14.16
N ASP A 46 3.07 20.62 14.22
CA ASP A 46 1.94 21.35 14.81
C ASP A 46 0.73 21.26 13.86
N ALA A 47 0.02 20.14 13.96
CA ALA A 47 -1.19 19.83 13.22
C ALA A 47 -2.11 18.96 14.08
N PRO A 48 -3.44 19.01 13.88
CA PRO A 48 -4.34 18.07 14.52
C PRO A 48 -3.93 16.62 14.23
N LEU A 49 -4.08 15.72 15.21
CA LEU A 49 -3.80 14.30 15.02
C LEU A 49 -5.04 13.58 14.52
N SER A 50 -4.83 12.57 13.68
CA SER A 50 -5.84 11.58 13.30
C SER A 50 -5.43 10.25 13.91
N VAL A 51 -6.04 9.89 15.04
CA VAL A 51 -5.71 8.67 15.79
C VAL A 51 -6.58 7.54 15.27
N ASP A 52 -5.96 6.58 14.58
CA ASP A 52 -6.66 5.47 13.93
C ASP A 52 -6.17 4.13 14.42
N ARG A 53 -7.08 3.17 14.56
CA ARG A 53 -6.76 1.79 14.96
C ARG A 53 -6.45 0.96 13.73
N VAL A 54 -5.24 0.43 13.66
CA VAL A 54 -4.88 -0.53 12.62
C VAL A 54 -5.31 -1.92 13.05
N ARG A 55 -6.36 -2.45 12.41
CA ARG A 55 -6.89 -3.80 12.72
C ARG A 55 -6.00 -4.92 12.18
N GLU A 56 -5.45 -4.70 11.00
CA GLU A 56 -4.53 -5.61 10.33
C GLU A 56 -3.43 -4.74 9.73
N VAL A 57 -2.19 -5.05 10.10
CA VAL A 57 -1.03 -4.31 9.60
C VAL A 57 -0.71 -4.80 8.19
N THR A 58 -1.20 -4.06 7.20
CA THR A 58 -0.92 -4.32 5.79
C THR A 58 -0.50 -3.03 5.11
N PRO A 59 0.24 -3.10 3.99
CA PRO A 59 0.62 -1.90 3.25
C PRO A 59 -0.60 -1.06 2.82
N LEU A 60 -1.71 -1.71 2.41
CA LEU A 60 -2.92 -1.00 1.99
C LEU A 60 -3.66 -0.35 3.16
N SER A 61 -3.81 -1.03 4.30
CA SER A 61 -4.49 -0.47 5.48
C SER A 61 -3.72 0.72 6.03
N ILE A 62 -2.39 0.61 6.15
CA ILE A 62 -1.52 1.72 6.55
C ILE A 62 -1.68 2.90 5.59
N VAL A 63 -1.42 2.72 4.29
CA VAL A 63 -1.43 3.86 3.36
C VAL A 63 -2.79 4.54 3.28
N SER A 64 -3.89 3.79 3.44
CA SER A 64 -5.24 4.36 3.43
C SER A 64 -5.44 5.31 4.62
N GLY A 65 -5.10 4.88 5.84
CA GLY A 65 -5.19 5.75 7.03
C GLY A 65 -4.27 6.97 6.94
N LEU A 66 -3.05 6.80 6.40
CA LEU A 66 -2.14 7.93 6.17
C LEU A 66 -2.69 8.93 5.16
N ALA A 67 -3.21 8.43 4.04
CA ALA A 67 -3.75 9.25 2.97
C ALA A 67 -4.97 10.05 3.45
N ASP A 68 -5.88 9.41 4.18
CA ASP A 68 -7.07 10.05 4.73
C ASP A 68 -6.73 11.14 5.76
N ALA A 69 -5.78 10.86 6.66
CA ALA A 69 -5.29 11.84 7.63
C ALA A 69 -4.62 13.02 6.92
N ALA A 70 -3.68 12.76 6.02
CA ALA A 70 -2.91 13.78 5.31
C ALA A 70 -3.79 14.63 4.39
N HIS A 71 -4.76 14.02 3.71
CA HIS A 71 -5.73 14.74 2.87
C HIS A 71 -6.60 15.68 3.70
N ALA A 72 -6.95 15.28 4.92
CA ALA A 72 -7.66 16.13 5.87
C ALA A 72 -6.76 17.15 6.60
N GLY A 73 -5.47 17.25 6.26
CA GLY A 73 -4.52 18.17 6.89
C GLY A 73 -4.12 17.78 8.31
N ARG A 74 -4.19 16.48 8.64
CA ARG A 74 -3.91 15.93 9.97
C ARG A 74 -2.66 15.07 9.98
N ALA A 75 -1.94 15.05 11.10
CA ALA A 75 -0.83 14.12 11.32
C ALA A 75 -1.39 12.74 11.73
N PRO A 76 -1.04 11.65 11.02
CA PRO A 76 -1.54 10.33 11.36
C PRO A 76 -0.87 9.76 12.62
N VAL A 77 -1.69 9.22 13.51
CA VAL A 77 -1.24 8.39 14.65
C VAL A 77 -1.88 7.02 14.51
N LEU A 78 -1.06 6.00 14.27
CA LEU A 78 -1.54 4.63 14.08
C LEU A 78 -1.41 3.87 15.40
N VAL A 79 -2.54 3.47 15.96
CA VAL A 79 -2.61 2.58 17.11
C VAL A 79 -2.43 1.15 16.62
N VAL A 80 -1.27 0.58 16.93
CA VAL A 80 -0.89 -0.78 16.56
C VAL A 80 -0.79 -1.65 17.82
N ASP A 81 -1.01 -2.96 17.67
CA ASP A 81 -0.67 -3.90 18.74
C ASP A 81 0.82 -4.27 18.70
N GLU A 82 1.30 -4.88 19.78
CA GLU A 82 2.70 -5.29 19.94
C GLU A 82 3.20 -6.25 18.83
N TRP A 83 2.29 -7.02 18.20
CA TRP A 83 2.62 -7.99 17.16
C TRP A 83 2.75 -7.34 15.78
N GLY A 84 2.06 -6.23 15.57
CA GLY A 84 2.06 -5.47 14.32
C GLY A 84 3.14 -4.38 14.24
N VAL A 85 3.88 -4.11 15.32
CA VAL A 85 4.87 -3.01 15.35
C VAL A 85 5.97 -3.23 14.31
N GLU A 86 6.59 -4.40 14.28
CA GLU A 86 7.70 -4.69 13.34
C GLU A 86 7.27 -4.56 11.89
N ASP A 87 6.07 -5.07 11.55
CA ASP A 87 5.51 -4.95 10.20
C ASP A 87 5.19 -3.49 9.85
N ALA A 88 4.65 -2.72 10.80
CA ALA A 88 4.35 -1.31 10.59
C ALA A 88 5.63 -0.49 10.40
N GLN A 89 6.66 -0.75 11.21
CA GLN A 89 8.00 -0.16 11.06
C GLN A 89 8.63 -0.53 9.71
N ALA A 90 8.52 -1.78 9.27
CA ALA A 90 9.04 -2.19 7.97
C ALA A 90 8.35 -1.48 6.80
N ILE A 91 7.03 -1.23 6.90
CA ILE A 91 6.24 -0.54 5.86
C ILE A 91 6.50 0.98 5.86
N LEU A 92 6.65 1.58 7.04
CA LEU A 92 6.77 3.03 7.21
C LEU A 92 8.21 3.53 7.24
N GLY A 93 9.17 2.66 7.54
CA GLY A 93 10.60 2.98 7.58
C GLY A 93 11.16 3.30 6.20
N SER A 94 12.47 3.49 6.11
CA SER A 94 13.12 3.75 4.82
C SER A 94 13.37 2.45 4.04
N PRO A 95 12.84 2.30 2.80
CA PRO A 95 12.10 3.28 2.01
C PRO A 95 10.58 3.30 2.28
N PHE A 96 10.05 4.50 2.59
CA PHE A 96 8.65 4.70 3.01
C PHE A 96 7.63 4.15 2.01
N LEU A 97 6.74 3.26 2.48
CA LEU A 97 5.68 2.59 1.71
C LEU A 97 6.19 1.77 0.51
N LEU A 98 7.45 1.40 0.50
CA LEU A 98 8.07 0.56 -0.53
C LEU A 98 8.61 -0.71 0.10
N ARG A 99 8.50 -1.82 -0.63
CA ARG A 99 9.01 -3.11 -0.16
C ARG A 99 10.52 -3.08 -0.01
N ALA A 100 11.20 -2.45 -0.97
CA ALA A 100 12.64 -2.28 -0.98
C ALA A 100 13.04 -1.24 -2.04
N ARG A 101 14.32 -0.87 -2.02
CA ARG A 101 15.00 -0.24 -3.14
C ARG A 101 16.25 -1.06 -3.47
N THR A 102 16.35 -1.56 -4.69
CA THR A 102 17.49 -2.37 -5.16
C THR A 102 18.03 -1.75 -6.43
N ASP A 103 19.34 -1.46 -6.48
CA ASP A 103 20.00 -0.79 -7.60
C ASP A 103 19.31 0.52 -8.01
N GLY A 104 18.87 1.30 -7.01
CA GLY A 104 18.12 2.56 -7.22
C GLY A 104 16.67 2.40 -7.70
N ARG A 105 16.17 1.17 -7.87
CA ARG A 105 14.81 0.88 -8.38
C ARG A 105 13.85 0.61 -7.23
N ARG A 106 12.64 1.19 -7.30
CA ARG A 106 11.57 0.89 -6.33
C ARG A 106 11.04 -0.53 -6.53
N GLN A 107 10.89 -1.26 -5.43
CA GLN A 107 10.09 -2.48 -5.37
C GLN A 107 8.81 -2.18 -4.60
N PHE A 108 7.67 -2.61 -5.13
CA PHE A 108 6.37 -2.25 -4.59
C PHE A 108 5.76 -3.41 -3.81
N TYR A 109 5.03 -3.10 -2.75
CA TYR A 109 4.14 -4.07 -2.13
C TYR A 109 3.01 -4.44 -3.09
N SER A 110 2.55 -5.67 -3.04
CA SER A 110 1.32 -6.09 -3.71
C SER A 110 0.12 -5.89 -2.78
N ILE A 111 -0.95 -5.28 -3.27
CA ILE A 111 -2.20 -5.09 -2.51
C ILE A 111 -3.25 -6.16 -2.88
N PRO A 112 -4.29 -6.37 -2.04
CA PRO A 112 -5.30 -7.41 -2.30
C PRO A 112 -6.08 -7.24 -3.61
N ASP A 113 -6.13 -6.03 -4.15
CA ASP A 113 -6.84 -5.72 -5.38
C ASP A 113 -6.26 -6.44 -6.60
N ARG A 114 -7.11 -6.66 -7.60
CA ARG A 114 -6.77 -7.33 -8.86
C ARG A 114 -6.82 -6.32 -9.98
N ILE A 115 -5.94 -6.50 -10.95
CA ILE A 115 -5.93 -5.66 -12.15
C ILE A 115 -7.08 -6.09 -13.04
N ALA A 116 -8.14 -5.27 -13.06
CA ALA A 116 -9.22 -5.40 -14.03
C ALA A 116 -8.73 -4.96 -15.41
N LEU A 117 -9.08 -5.72 -16.43
CA LEU A 117 -8.77 -5.46 -17.83
C LEU A 117 -9.96 -4.79 -18.51
N THR A 118 -9.74 -4.14 -19.66
CA THR A 118 -10.80 -3.48 -20.44
C THR A 118 -11.91 -4.44 -20.90
N ASP A 119 -11.63 -5.75 -20.99
CA ASP A 119 -12.60 -6.79 -21.37
C ASP A 119 -13.42 -7.35 -20.19
N GLY A 120 -13.31 -6.75 -19.00
CA GLY A 120 -14.04 -7.16 -17.79
C GLY A 120 -13.46 -8.40 -17.08
N ARG A 121 -12.33 -8.94 -17.56
CA ARG A 121 -11.58 -10.01 -16.88
C ARG A 121 -10.46 -9.42 -16.02
N TYR A 122 -9.72 -10.29 -15.34
CA TYR A 122 -8.60 -9.91 -14.48
C TYR A 122 -7.28 -10.47 -15.00
N ALA A 123 -6.19 -9.74 -14.80
CA ALA A 123 -4.85 -10.14 -15.20
C ALA A 123 -4.37 -11.41 -14.47
N CYS A 124 -3.67 -12.27 -15.21
CA CYS A 124 -3.12 -13.53 -14.73
C CYS A 124 -1.74 -13.77 -15.35
N VAL A 125 -0.88 -14.47 -14.62
CA VAL A 125 0.38 -15.00 -15.15
C VAL A 125 0.51 -16.47 -14.77
N ARG A 126 1.33 -17.21 -15.53
CA ARG A 126 1.62 -18.62 -15.23
C ARG A 126 2.99 -18.72 -14.57
N THR A 127 3.01 -19.03 -13.28
CA THR A 127 4.21 -19.07 -12.44
C THR A 127 3.92 -19.79 -11.12
N ASP A 128 4.94 -20.45 -10.57
CA ASP A 128 4.85 -21.09 -9.25
C ASP A 128 5.10 -20.11 -8.10
N THR A 129 5.77 -18.99 -8.37
CA THR A 129 6.06 -17.94 -7.37
C THR A 129 4.96 -16.87 -7.30
N ASN A 130 5.08 -15.93 -6.37
CA ASN A 130 4.18 -14.77 -6.32
C ASN A 130 4.77 -13.64 -7.19
N PRO A 131 4.05 -13.16 -8.22
CA PRO A 131 4.53 -12.06 -9.05
C PRO A 131 4.85 -10.81 -8.23
N GLN A 132 5.97 -10.15 -8.54
CA GLN A 132 6.45 -8.96 -7.85
C GLN A 132 6.54 -7.78 -8.81
N TRP A 133 6.24 -6.58 -8.28
CA TRP A 133 6.33 -5.34 -9.04
C TRP A 133 7.60 -4.59 -8.70
N ARG A 134 8.27 -4.10 -9.75
CA ARG A 134 9.38 -3.15 -9.61
C ARG A 134 9.36 -2.09 -10.69
N GLU A 135 10.10 -1.02 -10.45
CA GLU A 135 10.34 0.01 -11.44
C GLU A 135 11.41 -0.44 -12.46
N GLU A 136 11.22 -0.09 -13.73
CA GLU A 136 12.23 -0.20 -14.78
C GLU A 136 13.31 0.87 -14.60
N SER A 137 14.56 0.55 -14.96
CA SER A 137 15.60 1.58 -14.98
C SER A 137 15.41 2.56 -16.12
N ALA A 138 15.57 3.86 -15.81
CA ALA A 138 15.66 4.91 -16.81
C ALA A 138 16.82 4.69 -17.80
N THR A 139 17.87 3.95 -17.41
CA THR A 139 19.06 3.66 -18.25
C THR A 139 18.78 2.74 -19.45
N ALA A 140 17.55 2.26 -19.62
CA ALA A 140 17.16 1.43 -20.77
C ALA A 140 16.60 2.24 -21.95
N PHE A 141 16.37 3.56 -21.81
CA PHE A 141 16.02 4.41 -22.95
C PHE A 141 17.30 4.90 -23.63
N GLU A 142 17.58 4.32 -24.80
CA GLU A 142 18.57 4.77 -25.76
C GLU A 142 18.42 6.28 -26.05
N THR A 143 19.26 7.10 -25.44
CA THR A 143 20.06 8.13 -26.12
C THR A 143 21.25 8.43 -25.21
N GLY A 144 22.46 8.48 -25.76
CA GLY A 144 23.71 8.67 -25.02
C GLY A 144 23.83 10.04 -24.37
N ARG A 145 23.00 10.30 -23.35
CA ARG A 145 23.08 11.45 -22.47
C ARG A 145 23.25 10.88 -21.07
N GLU A 146 24.42 11.14 -20.49
CA GLU A 146 24.65 10.89 -19.07
C GLU A 146 23.66 11.78 -18.30
N ASP A 147 22.62 11.17 -17.75
CA ASP A 147 21.80 11.85 -16.76
C ASP A 147 22.67 12.12 -15.52
N PRO A 148 22.54 13.31 -14.91
CA PRO A 148 23.27 13.61 -13.69
C PRO A 148 22.92 12.58 -12.61
N PRO A 149 23.86 12.26 -11.71
CA PRO A 149 23.65 11.26 -10.69
C PRO A 149 22.35 11.55 -9.92
N ILE A 150 21.53 10.51 -9.74
CA ILE A 150 20.31 10.57 -8.95
C ILE A 150 20.73 10.93 -7.53
N GLU A 151 20.61 12.20 -7.14
CA GLU A 151 20.76 12.60 -5.75
C GLU A 151 19.77 11.81 -4.90
N GLU A 152 20.28 11.07 -3.92
CA GLU A 152 19.47 10.38 -2.92
C GLU A 152 18.49 11.38 -2.29
N GLY A 153 17.19 11.22 -2.60
CA GLY A 153 16.13 12.04 -2.01
C GLY A 153 15.43 13.03 -2.95
N ARG A 154 15.80 13.14 -4.23
CA ARG A 154 14.91 13.81 -5.21
C ARG A 154 13.84 12.84 -5.70
N ASP A 155 12.60 13.11 -5.30
CA ASP A 155 11.42 12.58 -5.98
C ASP A 155 11.47 13.05 -7.44
N ARG A 156 11.43 12.13 -8.40
CA ARG A 156 11.55 12.46 -9.82
C ARG A 156 10.47 13.47 -10.20
N THR A 157 10.86 14.55 -10.86
CA THR A 157 9.94 15.54 -11.41
C THR A 157 9.07 14.85 -12.47
N GLY A 158 7.75 14.91 -12.32
CA GLY A 158 6.73 14.10 -12.99
C GLY A 158 6.57 14.25 -14.52
N THR A 159 7.65 14.20 -15.31
CA THR A 159 7.58 14.16 -16.79
C THR A 159 7.92 12.80 -17.40
N ASP A 160 8.74 11.97 -16.75
CA ASP A 160 8.95 10.56 -17.13
C ASP A 160 8.15 9.65 -16.19
N LYS A 161 6.98 9.19 -16.66
CA LYS A 161 6.13 8.29 -15.89
C LYS A 161 6.86 6.94 -15.74
N PRO A 162 7.03 6.43 -14.51
CA PRO A 162 7.81 5.23 -14.29
C PRO A 162 7.15 4.03 -14.97
N ARG A 163 7.95 3.30 -15.76
CA ARG A 163 7.54 2.01 -16.30
C ARG A 163 7.68 0.95 -15.21
N LEU A 164 6.61 0.19 -15.00
CA LEU A 164 6.50 -0.86 -14.01
C LEU A 164 6.66 -2.21 -14.68
N LEU A 165 7.50 -3.06 -14.12
CA LEU A 165 7.73 -4.42 -14.56
C LEU A 165 7.13 -5.38 -13.55
N LEU A 166 6.31 -6.30 -14.04
CA LEU A 166 5.85 -7.46 -13.31
C LEU A 166 6.82 -8.60 -13.56
N GLU A 167 7.45 -9.10 -12.51
CA GLU A 167 8.39 -10.23 -12.60
C GLU A 167 7.84 -11.46 -11.89
N ALA A 168 8.05 -12.61 -12.50
CA ALA A 168 7.82 -13.91 -11.89
C ALA A 168 8.82 -14.92 -12.45
N ASP A 169 9.32 -15.83 -11.60
CA ASP A 169 10.34 -16.83 -11.95
C ASP A 169 11.56 -16.24 -12.69
N GLY A 170 11.99 -15.03 -12.30
CA GLY A 170 13.15 -14.33 -12.91
C GLY A 170 12.89 -13.76 -14.31
N THR A 171 11.65 -13.73 -14.77
CA THR A 171 11.27 -13.23 -16.10
C THR A 171 10.23 -12.13 -16.01
N VAL A 172 10.30 -11.15 -16.93
CA VAL A 172 9.30 -10.09 -17.05
C VAL A 172 8.04 -10.65 -17.71
N GLN A 173 6.93 -10.60 -16.99
CA GLN A 173 5.62 -11.10 -17.42
C GLN A 173 4.76 -10.00 -18.07
N ALA A 174 4.91 -8.76 -17.60
CA ALA A 174 4.21 -7.60 -18.11
C ALA A 174 5.03 -6.33 -17.87
N ALA A 175 4.84 -5.33 -18.72
CA ALA A 175 5.44 -4.01 -18.58
C ALA A 175 4.39 -2.94 -18.85
N LEU A 176 4.15 -2.06 -17.87
CA LEU A 176 3.07 -1.07 -17.90
C LEU A 176 3.58 0.31 -17.53
N ALA A 177 2.99 1.36 -18.08
CA ALA A 177 3.10 2.68 -17.48
C ALA A 177 2.30 2.70 -16.17
N ALA A 178 2.75 3.45 -15.16
CA ALA A 178 2.07 3.50 -13.87
C ALA A 178 0.60 3.97 -13.95
N ASP A 179 0.27 4.86 -14.90
CA ASP A 179 -1.09 5.35 -15.12
C ASP A 179 -2.02 4.34 -15.81
N ALA A 180 -1.46 3.31 -16.47
CA ALA A 180 -2.25 2.22 -17.06
C ALA A 180 -2.93 1.34 -16.00
N LEU A 181 -2.59 1.50 -14.71
CA LEU A 181 -3.22 0.83 -13.58
C LEU A 181 -4.41 1.60 -13.00
N THR A 182 -4.87 2.66 -13.69
CA THR A 182 -6.08 3.42 -13.33
C THR A 182 -7.30 2.91 -14.11
N CYS A 183 -8.47 3.55 -13.98
CA CYS A 183 -9.68 3.17 -14.73
C CYS A 183 -9.80 4.05 -15.99
N PRO A 184 -9.98 3.48 -17.21
CA PRO A 184 -10.03 2.04 -17.51
C PRO A 184 -8.67 1.36 -17.37
N GLY A 185 -8.66 0.09 -16.94
CA GLY A 185 -7.44 -0.70 -16.75
C GLY A 185 -6.73 -1.05 -18.07
N PRO A 186 -5.64 -1.83 -18.01
CA PRO A 186 -4.84 -2.13 -19.19
C PRO A 186 -5.57 -3.07 -20.17
N GLU A 187 -5.16 -3.01 -21.44
CA GLU A 187 -5.67 -3.91 -22.48
C GLU A 187 -5.28 -5.38 -22.22
N PRO A 188 -6.09 -6.36 -22.66
CA PRO A 188 -5.86 -7.77 -22.39
C PRO A 188 -4.50 -8.29 -22.86
N ASP A 189 -3.95 -7.73 -23.94
CA ASP A 189 -2.67 -8.15 -24.51
C ASP A 189 -1.44 -7.76 -23.67
N ALA A 190 -1.63 -6.88 -22.68
CA ALA A 190 -0.60 -6.47 -21.74
C ALA A 190 -0.17 -7.59 -20.78
N PHE A 191 -1.00 -8.63 -20.63
CA PHE A 191 -0.71 -9.80 -19.81
C PHE A 191 -0.78 -11.09 -20.64
N PRO A 192 0.01 -12.12 -20.31
CA PRO A 192 0.01 -13.38 -21.05
C PRO A 192 -1.30 -14.17 -20.84
N TYR A 193 -1.93 -14.02 -19.67
CA TYR A 193 -3.18 -14.70 -19.33
C TYR A 193 -4.16 -13.74 -18.68
N ARG A 194 -5.45 -14.11 -18.74
CA ARG A 194 -6.53 -13.44 -18.02
C ARG A 194 -7.51 -14.45 -17.46
N TYR A 195 -8.24 -14.07 -16.43
CA TYR A 195 -9.24 -14.94 -15.83
C TYR A 195 -10.54 -14.22 -15.50
N GLY A 196 -11.64 -14.94 -15.53
CA GLY A 196 -12.96 -14.42 -15.15
C GLY A 196 -13.82 -15.52 -14.55
N ARG A 197 -14.85 -15.13 -13.79
CA ARG A 197 -15.84 -16.08 -13.30
C ARG A 197 -16.94 -16.25 -14.33
N GLY A 198 -17.16 -17.48 -14.78
CA GLY A 198 -18.23 -17.82 -15.72
C GLY A 198 -19.59 -17.90 -15.03
N ALA A 199 -20.65 -18.00 -15.84
CA ALA A 199 -22.03 -18.21 -15.37
C ALA A 199 -22.20 -19.54 -14.60
N ASP A 200 -21.33 -20.50 -14.87
CA ASP A 200 -21.20 -21.78 -14.20
C ASP A 200 -20.54 -21.70 -12.81
N LYS A 201 -20.23 -20.48 -12.35
CA LYS A 201 -19.56 -20.16 -11.08
C LYS A 201 -18.11 -20.68 -10.98
N ARG A 202 -17.49 -21.11 -12.08
CA ARG A 202 -16.08 -21.53 -12.13
C ARG A 202 -15.19 -20.40 -12.64
N ILE A 203 -13.90 -20.52 -12.37
CA ILE A 203 -12.89 -19.60 -12.88
C ILE A 203 -12.41 -20.13 -14.23
N HIS A 204 -12.58 -19.33 -15.27
CA HIS A 204 -12.08 -19.59 -16.62
C HIS A 204 -10.81 -18.78 -16.84
N VAL A 205 -9.75 -19.43 -17.30
CA VAL A 205 -8.47 -18.81 -17.64
C VAL A 205 -8.30 -18.83 -19.15
N PHE A 206 -7.91 -17.71 -19.71
CA PHE A 206 -7.72 -17.50 -21.14
C PHE A 206 -6.28 -17.08 -21.40
N ASP A 207 -5.69 -17.64 -22.46
CA ASP A 207 -4.54 -17.00 -23.13
C ASP A 207 -5.07 -15.97 -24.14
N ARG A 208 -4.20 -15.41 -24.99
CA ARG A 208 -4.58 -14.42 -26.01
C ARG A 208 -5.66 -14.90 -26.99
N HIS A 209 -5.75 -16.20 -27.24
CA HIS A 209 -6.56 -16.77 -28.32
C HIS A 209 -7.77 -17.56 -27.84
N ARG A 210 -7.67 -18.22 -26.68
CA ARG A 210 -8.66 -19.21 -26.23
C ARG A 210 -8.66 -19.41 -24.72
N GLU A 211 -9.69 -20.12 -24.25
CA GLU A 211 -9.71 -20.69 -22.91
C GLU A 211 -8.66 -21.81 -22.80
N VAL A 212 -7.87 -21.78 -21.72
CA VAL A 212 -6.78 -22.73 -21.43
C VAL A 212 -6.98 -23.48 -20.13
N GLY A 213 -7.97 -23.11 -19.32
CA GLY A 213 -8.24 -23.79 -18.06
C GLY A 213 -9.54 -23.38 -17.39
N ARG A 214 -10.13 -24.31 -16.63
CA ARG A 214 -11.37 -24.10 -15.88
C ARG A 214 -11.27 -24.70 -14.48
N TYR A 215 -11.38 -23.87 -13.46
CA TYR A 215 -11.06 -24.22 -12.08
C TYR A 215 -12.24 -23.97 -11.14
N ALA A 216 -12.40 -24.79 -10.10
CA ALA A 216 -13.46 -24.63 -9.12
C ALA A 216 -13.34 -23.32 -8.30
N GLY A 217 -12.13 -22.75 -8.22
CA GLY A 217 -11.86 -21.50 -7.52
C GLY A 217 -10.39 -21.07 -7.64
N ILE A 218 -10.04 -19.96 -7.00
CA ILE A 218 -8.69 -19.36 -7.04
C ILE A 218 -7.62 -20.31 -6.50
N ALA A 219 -7.91 -21.08 -5.45
CA ALA A 219 -6.95 -22.05 -4.91
C ALA A 219 -6.61 -23.15 -5.93
N ALA A 220 -7.60 -23.71 -6.62
CA ALA A 220 -7.39 -24.72 -7.67
C ALA A 220 -6.66 -24.13 -8.89
N MET A 221 -6.97 -22.88 -9.25
CA MET A 221 -6.25 -22.15 -10.30
C MET A 221 -4.77 -21.96 -9.95
N LYS A 222 -4.49 -21.53 -8.70
CA LYS A 222 -3.13 -21.44 -8.16
C LYS A 222 -2.42 -22.79 -8.13
N GLY A 223 -3.12 -23.88 -7.80
CA GLY A 223 -2.56 -25.24 -7.85
C GLY A 223 -2.08 -25.66 -9.26
N ASN A 224 -2.47 -24.94 -10.32
CA ASN A 224 -2.05 -25.18 -11.70
C ASN A 224 -1.15 -24.05 -12.23
N ALA A 225 -0.41 -23.38 -11.34
CA ALA A 225 0.49 -22.26 -11.62
C ALA A 225 -0.16 -21.01 -12.21
N TYR A 226 -1.50 -20.91 -12.31
CA TYR A 226 -2.15 -19.66 -12.72
C TYR A 226 -2.33 -18.74 -11.51
N ARG A 227 -1.59 -17.63 -11.50
CA ARG A 227 -1.52 -16.67 -10.39
C ARG A 227 -2.25 -15.38 -10.79
N PRO A 228 -3.29 -14.96 -10.04
CA PRO A 228 -3.85 -13.62 -10.19
C PRO A 228 -2.77 -12.56 -10.00
N VAL A 229 -2.76 -11.54 -10.84
CA VAL A 229 -1.85 -10.39 -10.67
C VAL A 229 -2.50 -9.40 -9.71
N SER A 230 -1.76 -9.07 -8.65
CA SER A 230 -2.15 -8.05 -7.68
C SER A 230 -1.77 -6.66 -8.18
N LEU A 231 -2.53 -5.63 -7.81
CA LEU A 231 -2.07 -4.25 -8.02
C LEU A 231 -0.81 -3.97 -7.17
N PRO A 232 0.18 -3.22 -7.68
CA PRO A 232 1.22 -2.65 -6.85
C PRO A 232 0.66 -1.49 -6.02
N LEU A 233 1.12 -1.38 -4.77
CA LEU A 233 0.97 -0.17 -3.98
C LEU A 233 1.91 0.89 -4.54
N LEU A 234 1.34 1.88 -5.22
CA LEU A 234 2.06 3.07 -5.68
C LEU A 234 1.79 4.20 -4.69
N PRO A 235 2.74 4.59 -3.83
CA PRO A 235 2.50 5.61 -2.79
C PRO A 235 1.90 6.89 -3.36
N GLU A 236 2.34 7.31 -4.55
CA GLU A 236 1.84 8.48 -5.28
C GLU A 236 0.35 8.41 -5.68
N HIS A 237 -0.22 7.22 -5.81
CA HIS A 237 -1.65 7.04 -6.12
C HIS A 237 -2.55 7.18 -4.89
N HIS A 238 -2.01 6.90 -3.71
CA HIS A 238 -2.75 6.97 -2.46
C HIS A 238 -2.54 8.32 -1.76
N VAL A 239 -1.29 8.77 -1.60
CA VAL A 239 -0.95 10.04 -0.95
C VAL A 239 -0.75 11.11 -2.02
N LYS A 240 -1.86 11.59 -2.61
CA LYS A 240 -1.84 12.61 -3.68
C LYS A 240 -1.49 14.01 -3.18
N THR A 241 -1.84 14.30 -1.92
CA THR A 241 -1.65 15.60 -1.26
C THR A 241 -1.20 15.38 0.18
N GLY A 242 -0.50 16.35 0.77
CA GLY A 242 -0.10 16.26 2.18
C GLY A 242 1.03 15.27 2.47
N GLY A 243 1.88 14.94 1.49
CA GLY A 243 2.95 13.93 1.66
C GLY A 243 3.90 14.17 2.84
N LYS A 244 4.14 15.44 3.23
CA LYS A 244 4.89 15.76 4.46
C LYS A 244 4.18 15.30 5.73
N LEU A 245 2.85 15.44 5.80
CA LEU A 245 2.04 14.96 6.92
C LEU A 245 1.93 13.43 6.91
N ALA A 246 1.78 12.81 5.74
CA ALA A 246 1.78 11.34 5.65
C ALA A 246 3.09 10.74 6.19
N ARG A 247 4.23 11.39 5.94
CA ARG A 247 5.56 11.00 6.45
C ARG A 247 5.81 11.41 7.91
N SER A 248 4.92 12.19 8.52
CA SER A 248 5.01 12.52 9.95
C SER A 248 4.20 11.57 10.81
N VAL A 249 3.91 10.37 10.30
CA VAL A 249 3.22 9.32 11.04
C VAL A 249 3.93 9.03 12.36
N THR A 250 3.12 8.78 13.39
CA THR A 250 3.56 8.28 14.69
C THR A 250 2.86 6.94 14.95
N LEU A 251 3.63 5.93 15.36
CA LEU A 251 3.07 4.69 15.89
C LEU A 251 2.81 4.88 17.38
N ALA A 252 1.61 4.50 17.83
CA ALA A 252 1.26 4.44 19.24
C ALA A 252 1.10 2.96 19.64
N VAL A 253 1.98 2.50 20.53
CA VAL A 253 2.03 1.12 21.01
C VAL A 253 1.57 1.09 22.45
N VAL A 254 0.56 0.27 22.74
CA VAL A 254 0.06 0.10 24.11
C VAL A 254 0.81 -1.06 24.75
N THR A 255 1.66 -0.76 25.73
CA THR A 255 2.44 -1.73 26.50
C THR A 255 1.83 -1.93 27.89
N ALA A 256 2.46 -2.78 28.72
CA ALA A 256 2.04 -2.95 30.11
C ALA A 256 2.27 -1.69 30.97
N ASP A 257 3.27 -0.87 30.59
CA ASP A 257 3.73 0.30 31.35
C ASP A 257 3.08 1.60 30.89
N GLY A 258 2.35 1.60 29.77
CA GLY A 258 1.63 2.77 29.27
C GLY A 258 1.49 2.79 27.75
N VAL A 259 1.49 4.01 27.19
CA VAL A 259 1.48 4.24 25.74
C VAL A 259 2.84 4.77 25.31
N GLU A 260 3.49 4.05 24.42
CA GLU A 260 4.74 4.46 23.80
C GLU A 260 4.46 5.03 22.41
N TYR A 261 5.19 6.08 22.04
CA TYR A 261 5.07 6.74 20.74
C TYR A 261 6.41 6.78 20.05
N GLU A 262 6.42 6.37 18.78
CA GLU A 262 7.63 6.35 17.97
C GLU A 262 7.35 6.84 16.55
N ARG A 263 8.39 7.37 15.90
CA ARG A 263 8.36 7.75 14.50
C ARG A 263 9.24 6.78 13.72
N PRO A 264 8.68 6.02 12.76
CA PRO A 264 9.42 5.11 11.91
C PRO A 264 10.47 5.79 11.02
#